data_AF-A0A8J7CJ57-F1
#
_entry.id   AF-A0A8J7CJ57-F1
#
_cell.length_a   1.000
_cell.length_b   1.000
_cell.length_c   1.000
_cell.angle_alpha   90.00
_cell.angle_beta   90.00
_cell.angle_gamma   90.00
#
_symmetry.space_group_name_H-M   'P 1'
#
loop_
_entity.id
_entity.type
_entity.pdbx_description
1 polymer ?
#
loop_
_entity_poly.entity_id
_entity_poly.type
_entity_poly.pdbx_seq_one_letter_code
_entity_poly.pdbx_strand_id
1 'polypeptide(L)'
;MIPVLIGLGVAYLVVTNWKEIEGWLKDFLPKVQDVLKEAGIYDYAAKLFSSIEGNVMRLVHKLYYKENGKWVERTTVREIDESEVPAWAKEGLSNKESDVTARYEKELELSV
;
A
#
# COMPACT_ATOMS: atom_id res chain seq x y z
N MET A 1 -16.11 -13.94 12.82
CA MET A 1 -16.67 -12.74 12.15
C MET A 1 -15.49 -12.01 11.54
N ILE A 2 -15.24 -12.21 10.24
CA ILE A 2 -14.15 -11.52 9.52
C ILE A 2 -14.72 -10.15 9.12
N PRO A 3 -14.29 -9.03 9.75
CA PRO A 3 -14.88 -7.74 9.45
C PRO A 3 -14.33 -7.25 8.12
N VAL A 4 -15.17 -7.29 7.08
CA VAL A 4 -15.38 -6.21 6.09
C VAL A 4 -14.17 -5.73 5.25
N LEU A 5 -12.98 -6.32 5.29
CA LEU A 5 -11.88 -5.91 4.40
C LEU A 5 -11.83 -6.65 3.05
N ILE A 6 -12.68 -7.67 2.84
CA ILE A 6 -12.71 -8.47 1.60
C ILE A 6 -13.83 -8.00 0.65
N GLY A 7 -14.44 -6.83 0.89
CA GLY A 7 -15.49 -6.25 0.05
C GLY A 7 -14.97 -5.15 -0.89
N LEU A 8 -14.96 -5.44 -2.19
CA LEU A 8 -14.72 -4.54 -3.36
C LEU A 8 -13.31 -3.94 -3.55
N GLY A 9 -12.84 -3.97 -4.81
CA GLY A 9 -11.44 -4.07 -5.23
C GLY A 9 -10.55 -2.82 -5.08
N VAL A 10 -11.03 -1.73 -4.51
CA VAL A 10 -10.21 -0.53 -4.26
C VAL A 10 -10.64 0.14 -2.95
N ALA A 11 -9.71 0.31 -2.02
CA ALA A 11 -9.86 1.18 -0.86
C ALA A 11 -9.12 2.50 -1.12
N TYR A 12 -9.75 3.65 -0.84
CA TYR A 12 -9.16 4.98 -1.05
C TYR A 12 -9.32 5.83 0.21
N LEU A 13 -8.24 6.47 0.66
CA LEU A 13 -8.24 7.30 1.86
C LEU A 13 -7.30 8.51 1.70
N VAL A 14 -7.77 9.71 2.04
CA VAL A 14 -6.90 10.90 2.17
C VAL A 14 -6.40 10.97 3.61
N VAL A 15 -5.09 11.12 3.80
CA VAL A 15 -4.46 11.26 5.12
C VAL A 15 -3.94 12.67 5.33
N THR A 16 -3.71 13.03 6.59
CA THR A 16 -3.33 14.41 6.94
C THR A 16 -1.83 14.64 7.07
N ASN A 17 -1.04 13.59 7.33
CA ASN A 17 0.41 13.71 7.53
C ASN A 17 1.13 12.38 7.26
N TRP A 18 2.46 12.45 7.13
CA TRP A 18 3.27 11.30 6.76
C TRP A 18 3.32 10.21 7.84
N LYS A 19 3.22 10.56 9.12
CA LYS A 19 3.22 9.57 10.21
C LYS A 19 2.01 8.64 10.13
N GLU A 20 0.87 9.12 9.61
CA GLU A 20 -0.29 8.26 9.35
C GLU A 20 -0.03 7.25 8.23
N ILE A 21 0.77 7.60 7.21
CA ILE A 21 1.20 6.65 6.17
C ILE A 21 2.13 5.60 6.78
N GLU A 22 3.14 6.00 7.54
CA GLU A 22 4.08 5.07 8.16
C GLU A 22 3.38 4.13 9.14
N GLY A 23 2.54 4.68 10.03
CA GLY A 23 1.78 3.90 11.00
C GLY A 23 0.82 2.94 10.29
N TRP A 24 0.15 3.40 9.24
CA TRP A 24 -0.67 2.52 8.41
C TRP A 24 0.15 1.39 7.80
N LEU A 25 1.28 1.65 7.13
CA LEU A 25 2.09 0.60 6.50
C LEU A 25 2.55 -0.44 7.54
N LYS A 26 3.05 0.02 8.69
CA LYS A 26 3.53 -0.85 9.78
C LYS A 26 2.43 -1.70 10.40
N ASP A 27 1.20 -1.17 10.47
CA ASP A 27 0.07 -1.91 11.03
C ASP A 27 -0.68 -2.76 9.99
N PHE A 28 -0.72 -2.31 8.75
CA PHE A 28 -1.55 -2.89 7.68
C PHE A 28 -0.87 -4.07 7.02
N LEU A 29 0.42 -3.96 6.66
CA LEU A 29 1.13 -5.04 5.98
C LEU A 29 1.12 -6.35 6.79
N PRO A 30 1.44 -6.36 8.10
CA PRO A 30 1.36 -7.59 8.89
C PRO A 30 -0.05 -8.15 8.98
N LYS A 31 -1.07 -7.29 9.16
CA LYS A 31 -2.47 -7.73 9.21
C LYS A 31 -2.93 -8.37 7.90
N VAL A 32 -2.50 -7.84 6.76
CA VAL A 32 -2.79 -8.44 5.45
C VAL A 32 -2.16 -9.83 5.35
N GLN A 33 -0.89 -9.97 5.74
CA GLN A 33 -0.19 -11.25 5.75
C GLN A 33 -0.87 -12.27 6.69
N ASP A 34 -1.27 -11.85 7.88
CA ASP A 34 -2.00 -12.68 8.84
C ASP A 34 -3.35 -13.15 8.27
N VAL A 35 -4.13 -12.25 7.66
CA VAL A 35 -5.42 -12.59 7.04
C VAL A 35 -5.24 -13.58 5.89
N LEU A 36 -4.21 -13.40 5.04
CA LEU A 36 -3.92 -14.34 3.95
C LEU A 36 -3.55 -15.72 4.50
N LYS A 37 -2.72 -15.76 5.54
CA LYS A 37 -2.32 -17.00 6.22
C LYS A 37 -3.50 -17.71 6.87
N GLU A 38 -4.37 -16.98 7.57
CA GLU A 38 -5.60 -17.52 8.18
C GLU A 38 -6.56 -18.08 7.12
N ALA A 39 -6.59 -17.45 5.93
CA ALA A 39 -7.36 -17.93 4.79
C ALA A 39 -6.70 -19.09 4.02
N GLY A 40 -5.49 -19.51 4.40
CA GLY A 40 -4.73 -20.55 3.71
C GLY A 40 -4.19 -20.14 2.34
N ILE A 41 -4.02 -18.83 2.11
CA ILE A 41 -3.57 -18.24 0.87
C ILE A 41 -2.07 -17.96 0.97
N TYR A 42 -1.26 -18.80 0.31
CA TYR A 42 0.20 -18.69 0.33
C TYR A 42 0.80 -18.15 -0.97
N ASP A 43 0.06 -18.28 -2.08
CA ASP A 43 0.44 -17.72 -3.38
C ASP A 43 -0.07 -16.27 -3.48
N TYR A 44 0.68 -15.32 -2.91
CA TYR A 44 0.39 -13.89 -3.01
C TYR A 44 1.63 -13.07 -3.37
N ALA A 45 1.40 -11.85 -3.85
CA ALA A 45 2.41 -10.83 -4.08
C ALA A 45 1.85 -9.46 -3.70
N ALA A 46 2.66 -8.63 -3.06
CA ALA A 46 2.31 -7.24 -2.75
C ALA A 46 3.36 -6.28 -3.31
N LYS A 47 2.94 -5.08 -3.69
CA LYS A 47 3.82 -4.01 -4.19
C LYS A 47 3.32 -2.64 -3.75
N LEU A 48 4.27 -1.72 -3.56
CA LEU A 48 4.02 -0.32 -3.30
C LEU A 48 4.40 0.52 -4.53
N PHE A 49 3.50 1.39 -4.94
CA PHE A 49 3.73 2.37 -6.01
C PHE A 49 3.48 3.78 -5.49
N SER A 50 4.17 4.76 -6.06
CA SER A 50 3.88 6.17 -5.77
C SER A 50 3.97 7.06 -6.99
N SER A 51 3.23 8.17 -6.94
CA SER A 51 3.24 9.24 -7.93
C SER A 51 2.97 10.58 -7.27
N ILE A 52 3.41 11.67 -7.89
CA ILE A 52 3.13 13.05 -7.47
C ILE A 52 2.43 13.80 -8.59
N GLU A 53 1.27 14.37 -8.29
CA GLU A 53 0.49 15.20 -9.20
C GLU A 53 0.12 16.52 -8.50
N GLY A 54 0.73 17.62 -8.93
CA GLY A 54 0.60 18.90 -8.24
C GLY A 54 1.14 18.82 -6.81
N ASN A 55 0.27 19.16 -5.84
CA ASN A 55 0.61 19.14 -4.41
C ASN A 55 0.17 17.84 -3.71
N VAL A 56 -0.15 16.78 -4.46
CA VAL A 56 -0.62 15.52 -3.89
C VAL A 56 0.35 14.40 -4.26
N MET A 57 0.85 13.69 -3.24
CA MET A 57 1.48 12.40 -3.43
C MET A 57 0.44 11.29 -3.23
N ARG A 58 0.39 10.36 -4.17
CA ARG A 58 -0.39 9.13 -4.06
C ARG A 58 0.53 7.97 -3.73
N LEU A 59 0.17 7.18 -2.72
CA LEU A 59 0.77 5.90 -2.37
C LEU A 59 -0.25 4.79 -2.65
N VAL A 60 0.15 3.79 -3.42
CA VAL A 60 -0.73 2.69 -3.87
C VAL A 60 -0.13 1.38 -3.44
N HIS A 61 -0.84 0.63 -2.61
CA HIS A 61 -0.53 -0.76 -2.29
C HIS A 61 -1.38 -1.68 -3.16
N LYS A 62 -0.74 -2.53 -3.97
CA LYS A 62 -1.41 -3.54 -4.78
C LYS A 62 -1.09 -4.92 -4.22
N LEU A 63 -2.12 -5.68 -3.88
CA LEU A 63 -2.04 -7.06 -3.42
C LEU A 63 -2.68 -7.97 -4.46
N TYR A 64 -1.94 -9.01 -4.84
CA TYR A 64 -2.34 -10.03 -5.79
C TYR A 64 -2.36 -11.37 -5.07
N TYR A 65 -3.46 -12.11 -5.14
CA TYR A 65 -3.54 -13.44 -4.55
C TYR A 65 -4.52 -14.33 -5.31
N LYS A 66 -4.43 -15.64 -5.11
CA LYS A 66 -5.42 -16.59 -5.66
C LYS A 66 -6.52 -16.89 -4.65
N GLU A 67 -7.75 -16.72 -5.09
CA GLU A 67 -8.96 -17.13 -4.35
C GLU A 67 -9.82 -17.97 -5.27
N ASN A 68 -10.17 -19.19 -4.84
CA ASN A 68 -10.99 -20.13 -5.64
C ASN A 68 -10.46 -20.35 -7.08
N GLY A 69 -9.13 -20.40 -7.23
CA GLY A 69 -8.46 -20.60 -8.52
C GLY A 69 -8.45 -19.38 -9.45
N LYS A 70 -8.96 -18.23 -9.00
CA LYS A 70 -8.94 -16.97 -9.76
C LYS A 70 -7.98 -15.98 -9.11
N TRP A 71 -7.25 -15.24 -9.94
CA TRP A 71 -6.44 -14.12 -9.46
C TRP A 71 -7.35 -12.98 -9.02
N VAL A 72 -7.10 -12.50 -7.81
CA VAL A 72 -7.74 -11.34 -7.22
C VAL A 72 -6.69 -10.27 -7.04
N GLU A 73 -7.00 -9.06 -7.51
CA GLU A 73 -6.24 -7.85 -7.23
C GLU A 73 -7.00 -7.00 -6.22
N ARG A 74 -6.28 -6.50 -5.21
CA ARG A 74 -6.79 -5.52 -4.24
C ARG A 74 -5.87 -4.33 -4.23
N THR A 75 -6.45 -3.16 -4.44
CA THR A 75 -5.69 -1.91 -4.47
C THR A 75 -6.09 -1.05 -3.28
N THR A 76 -5.12 -0.58 -2.50
CA THR A 76 -5.34 0.41 -1.43
C THR A 76 -4.58 1.67 -1.79
N VAL A 77 -5.29 2.76 -1.95
CA VAL A 77 -4.76 4.06 -2.33
C VAL A 77 -4.82 4.99 -1.13
N ARG A 78 -3.71 5.67 -0.85
CA ARG A 78 -3.66 6.78 0.07
C ARG A 78 -3.12 8.02 -0.60
N GLU A 79 -3.73 9.15 -0.32
CA GLU A 79 -3.28 10.46 -0.81
C GLU A 79 -2.89 11.35 0.36
N ILE A 80 -1.79 12.08 0.17
CA ILE A 80 -1.20 12.97 1.17
C ILE A 80 -0.70 14.23 0.45
N ASP A 81 -0.76 15.37 1.15
CA ASP A 81 -0.13 16.60 0.65
C ASP A 81 1.39 16.40 0.51
N GLU A 82 1.94 16.78 -0.64
CA GLU A 82 3.36 16.63 -0.98
C GLU A 82 4.29 17.37 0.00
N SER A 83 3.79 18.43 0.64
CA SER A 83 4.53 19.21 1.64
C SER A 83 4.73 18.45 2.95
N GLU A 84 3.84 17.50 3.27
CA GLU A 84 3.93 16.64 4.44
C GLU A 84 4.84 15.42 4.21
N VAL A 85 5.21 15.15 2.95
CA VAL A 85 6.00 13.98 2.55
C VAL A 85 7.50 14.25 2.70
N PRO A 86 8.25 13.35 3.37
CA PRO A 86 9.69 13.50 3.51
C PRO A 86 10.40 13.39 2.16
N ALA A 87 11.49 14.14 2.00
CA ALA A 87 12.20 14.26 0.73
C ALA A 87 12.57 12.90 0.09
N TRP A 88 13.01 11.94 0.91
CA TRP A 88 13.39 10.60 0.43
C TRP A 88 12.22 9.84 -0.22
N ALA A 89 10.98 10.07 0.25
CA ALA A 89 9.80 9.35 -0.23
C ALA A 89 9.31 9.90 -1.57
N LYS A 90 9.57 11.19 -1.84
CA LYS A 90 9.23 11.88 -3.09
C LYS A 90 10.36 11.93 -4.12
N GLU A 91 11.58 11.58 -3.74
CA GLU A 91 12.73 11.61 -4.65
C GLU A 91 12.47 10.79 -5.92
N GLY A 92 12.69 11.42 -7.08
CA GLY A 92 12.52 10.79 -8.39
C GLY A 92 11.07 10.48 -8.80
N LEU A 93 10.07 10.86 -7.99
CA LEU A 93 8.67 10.69 -8.38
C LEU A 93 8.26 11.70 -9.45
N SER A 94 7.33 11.26 -10.29
CA SER A 94 6.66 12.09 -11.30
C SER A 94 5.16 11.84 -11.22
N ASN A 95 4.39 12.40 -12.16
CA ASN A 95 2.96 12.12 -12.28
C ASN A 95 2.63 10.68 -12.73
N LYS A 96 3.63 9.82 -12.93
CA LYS A 96 3.45 8.39 -13.25
C LYS A 96 3.72 7.52 -12.04
N GLU A 97 2.88 6.51 -11.83
CA GLU A 97 3.10 5.46 -10.82
C GLU A 97 4.47 4.80 -11.05
N SER A 98 5.32 4.87 -10.03
CA SER A 98 6.65 4.26 -9.99
C SER A 98 6.68 3.22 -8.87
N ASP A 99 7.31 2.06 -9.09
CA ASP A 99 7.49 1.04 -8.05
C ASP A 99 8.46 1.58 -6.99
N VAL A 100 8.00 1.67 -5.74
CA VAL A 100 8.77 2.21 -4.61
C VAL A 100 9.02 1.15 -3.54
N THR A 101 8.67 -0.11 -3.80
CA THR A 101 8.66 -1.21 -2.82
C THR A 101 10.00 -1.32 -2.09
N ALA A 102 11.11 -1.52 -2.82
CA ALA A 102 12.44 -1.69 -2.24
C ALA A 102 12.91 -0.48 -1.41
N ARG A 103 12.52 0.75 -1.82
CA ARG A 103 12.86 1.97 -1.07
C ARG A 103 12.11 2.01 0.26
N TYR A 104 10.83 1.69 0.25
CA TYR A 104 10.00 1.73 1.45
C TYR A 104 10.34 0.59 2.42
N GLU A 105 10.63 -0.61 1.91
CA GLU A 105 11.14 -1.72 2.73
C GLU A 105 12.42 -1.32 3.47
N LYS A 106 13.36 -0.66 2.77
CA LYS A 106 14.62 -0.21 3.36
C LYS A 106 14.44 0.93 4.36
N GLU A 107 13.76 2.01 3.98
CA GLU A 107 13.70 3.23 4.80
C GLU A 107 12.72 3.11 5.98
N LEU A 108 11.70 2.24 5.88
CA LEU A 108 10.69 2.05 6.93
C LEU A 108 10.80 0.71 7.67
N GLU A 109 11.81 -0.11 7.32
CA GLU A 109 12.04 -1.46 7.87
C GLU A 109 10.80 -2.36 7.72
N LEU A 110 10.21 -2.35 6.53
CA LEU A 110 8.99 -3.10 6.21
C LEU A 110 9.29 -4.41 5.49
N SER A 111 8.36 -5.35 5.61
CA SER A 111 8.26 -6.51 4.72
C SER A 111 6.93 -6.40 4.00
N VAL A 112 6.98 -6.24 2.68
CA VAL A 112 5.79 -6.18 1.81
C VAL A 112 5.46 -7.59 1.32
#